data_AF-A0A6A6PP26-F1
#
_entry.id   AF-A0A6A6PP26-F1
#
_cell.length_a   1.000
_cell.length_b   1.000
_cell.length_c   1.000
_cell.angle_alpha   90.00
_cell.angle_beta   90.00
_cell.angle_gamma   90.00
#
_symmetry.space_group_name_H-M   'P 1'
#
loop_
_entity.id
_entity.type
_entity.pdbx_description
1 polymer ?
#
loop_
_entity_poly.entity_id
_entity_poly.type
_entity_poly.pdbx_seq_one_letter_code
_entity_poly.pdbx_strand_id
1 'polypeptide(L)'
;MATYNPPAFPRRPKHSSVFSELRYSWELHYYRYQINTALYVMSPGEKLAYNLIVLSAVVFFLTAIVYYLPSAVYVSMERLAYYLTGSRKMHVAAIHGAAKAMEQKSLAGVATLIDGRGMGLNNASWEFVL
;
A
#
# COMPACT_ATOMS: atom_id res chain seq x y z
N MET A 1 26.47 -35.85 -15.47
CA MET A 1 26.88 -35.73 -14.05
C MET A 1 26.74 -34.26 -13.67
N ALA A 2 25.83 -33.92 -12.76
CA ALA A 2 25.64 -32.53 -12.33
C ALA A 2 26.69 -32.18 -11.27
N THR A 3 27.58 -31.24 -11.56
CA THR A 3 28.60 -30.75 -10.64
C THR A 3 27.90 -30.04 -9.48
N TYR A 4 27.98 -30.60 -8.28
CA TYR A 4 27.51 -29.97 -7.05
C TYR A 4 28.44 -28.78 -6.73
N ASN A 5 27.94 -27.56 -6.92
CA ASN A 5 28.64 -26.34 -6.54
C ASN A 5 28.06 -25.83 -5.22
N PRO A 6 28.72 -26.04 -4.08
CA PRO A 6 28.18 -25.62 -2.79
C PRO A 6 28.09 -24.08 -2.72
N PRO A 7 27.12 -23.53 -1.97
CA PRO A 7 27.04 -22.09 -1.75
C PRO A 7 28.27 -21.63 -0.95
N ALA A 8 29.25 -21.05 -1.64
CA ALA A 8 30.44 -20.46 -1.05
C ALA A 8 30.19 -18.99 -0.71
N PHE A 9 30.89 -18.49 0.32
CA PHE A 9 30.89 -17.06 0.66
C PHE A 9 31.21 -16.22 -0.58
N PRO A 10 30.41 -15.19 -0.90
CA PRO A 10 30.70 -14.31 -2.03
C PRO A 10 32.07 -13.67 -1.82
N ARG A 11 32.89 -13.62 -2.87
CA ARG A 11 34.22 -13.00 -2.80
C ARG A 11 34.10 -11.52 -3.10
N ARG A 12 34.69 -10.67 -2.26
CA ARG A 12 34.71 -9.22 -2.50
C ARG A 12 35.50 -8.94 -3.79
N PRO A 13 34.93 -8.18 -4.75
CA PRO A 13 35.64 -7.83 -5.97
C PRO A 13 36.86 -6.94 -5.64
N LYS A 14 37.99 -7.19 -6.32
CA LYS A 14 39.26 -6.49 -6.08
C LYS A 14 39.25 -5.03 -6.57
N HIS A 15 38.40 -4.71 -7.55
CA HIS A 15 38.18 -3.35 -8.04
C HIS A 15 36.88 -2.79 -7.46
N SER A 16 36.97 -1.68 -6.73
CA SER A 16 35.85 -1.05 -6.03
C SER A 16 35.17 -0.01 -6.93
N SER A 17 34.08 -0.42 -7.58
CA SER A 17 33.05 0.51 -8.06
C SER A 17 31.89 0.52 -7.07
N VAL A 18 31.16 1.64 -6.97
CA VAL A 18 29.99 1.74 -6.08
C VAL A 18 28.96 0.63 -6.39
N PHE A 19 28.77 0.33 -7.68
CA PHE A 19 27.88 -0.74 -8.12
C PHE A 19 28.37 -2.15 -7.75
N SER A 20 29.68 -2.41 -7.83
CA SER A 20 30.23 -3.72 -7.45
C SER A 20 30.16 -3.97 -5.95
N GLU A 21 30.32 -2.92 -5.13
CA GLU A 21 30.16 -3.01 -3.68
C GLU A 21 28.69 -3.23 -3.28
N LEU A 22 27.74 -2.54 -3.94
CA LEU A 22 26.30 -2.76 -3.72
C LEU A 22 25.89 -4.20 -4.08
N ARG A 23 26.35 -4.70 -5.22
CA ARG A 23 26.10 -6.08 -5.64
C ARG A 23 26.67 -7.08 -4.64
N TYR A 24 27.93 -6.87 -4.21
CA TYR A 24 28.57 -7.71 -3.20
C TYR A 24 27.80 -7.70 -1.87
N SER A 25 27.33 -6.53 -1.42
CA SER A 25 26.53 -6.39 -0.22
C SER A 25 25.23 -7.20 -0.32
N TRP A 26 24.54 -7.12 -1.46
CA TRP A 26 23.31 -7.88 -1.70
C TRP A 26 23.54 -9.40 -1.66
N GLU A 27 24.60 -9.88 -2.34
CA GLU A 27 24.99 -11.29 -2.33
C GLU A 27 25.32 -11.78 -0.91
N LEU A 28 25.97 -10.95 -0.09
CA LEU A 28 26.29 -11.28 1.30
C LEU A 28 25.04 -11.37 2.19
N HIS A 29 24.09 -10.45 2.01
CA HIS A 29 22.81 -10.52 2.72
C HIS A 29 22.01 -11.75 2.33
N TYR A 30 21.99 -12.08 1.04
CA TYR A 30 21.33 -13.28 0.54
C TYR A 30 21.96 -14.55 1.10
N TYR A 31 23.29 -14.63 1.14
CA TYR A 31 24.01 -15.75 1.74
C TYR A 31 23.68 -15.92 3.23
N ARG A 32 23.67 -14.83 4.01
CA ARG A 32 23.28 -14.85 5.43
C ARG A 32 21.82 -15.25 5.63
N TYR A 33 20.93 -14.79 4.76
CA TYR A 33 19.53 -15.22 4.75
C TYR A 33 19.41 -16.71 4.45
N GLN A 34 20.12 -17.23 3.45
CA GLN A 34 20.11 -18.66 3.16
C GLN A 34 20.61 -19.47 4.36
N ILE A 35 21.63 -19.02 5.09
CA ILE A 35 22.15 -19.75 6.25
C ILE A 35 21.20 -19.70 7.44
N ASN A 36 20.76 -18.51 7.86
CA ASN A 36 19.94 -18.35 9.06
C ASN A 36 18.49 -18.79 8.85
N THR A 37 18.03 -18.81 7.60
CA THR A 37 16.64 -19.11 7.21
C THR A 37 16.54 -20.33 6.29
N ALA A 38 17.65 -21.08 6.12
CA ALA A 38 17.61 -22.41 5.53
C ALA A 38 16.68 -23.29 6.36
N LEU A 39 16.00 -24.17 5.65
CA LEU A 39 14.91 -25.05 6.04
C LEU A 39 15.06 -25.82 7.38
N TYR A 40 16.23 -25.77 8.02
CA TYR A 40 16.58 -26.47 9.25
C TYR A 40 16.46 -25.65 10.54
N VAL A 41 16.41 -24.32 10.49
CA VAL A 41 16.43 -23.46 11.69
C VAL A 41 15.04 -22.92 12.07
N MET A 42 14.10 -22.92 11.13
CA MET A 42 12.76 -22.39 11.31
C MET A 42 11.76 -23.32 10.62
N SER A 43 10.61 -23.57 11.23
CA SER A 43 9.60 -24.44 10.61
C SER A 43 9.08 -23.80 9.30
N PRO A 44 8.72 -24.61 8.27
CA PRO A 44 8.20 -24.08 7.01
C PRO A 44 6.97 -23.16 7.18
N GLY A 45 6.16 -23.40 8.21
CA GLY A 45 5.00 -22.56 8.56
C GLY A 45 5.39 -21.19 9.11
N GLU A 46 6.37 -21.12 10.01
CA GLU A 46 6.86 -19.86 10.56
C GLU A 46 7.50 -18.96 9.50
N LYS A 47 8.21 -19.56 8.54
CA LYS A 47 8.79 -18.83 7.40
C LYS A 47 7.72 -18.20 6.50
N LEU A 48 6.61 -18.91 6.30
CA LEU A 48 5.48 -18.41 5.51
C LEU A 48 4.81 -17.22 6.21
N ALA A 49 4.58 -17.32 7.52
CA ALA A 49 3.99 -16.22 8.31
C ALA A 49 4.86 -14.95 8.24
N TYR A 50 6.17 -15.09 8.41
CA TYR A 50 7.09 -13.95 8.31
C TYR A 50 7.04 -13.29 6.93
N ASN A 51 7.11 -14.08 5.86
CA ASN A 51 7.06 -13.56 4.49
C ASN A 51 5.73 -12.85 4.19
N LEU A 52 4.59 -13.34 4.71
CA LEU A 52 3.30 -12.66 4.56
C LEU A 52 3.25 -11.31 5.29
N ILE A 53 3.86 -11.20 6.48
CA ILE A 53 3.93 -9.94 7.20
C ILE A 53 4.77 -8.93 6.41
N VAL A 54 5.93 -9.35 5.90
CA VAL A 54 6.79 -8.48 5.08
C VAL A 54 6.08 -8.07 3.78
N LEU A 55 5.43 -9.01 3.09
CA LEU A 55 4.71 -8.74 1.84
C LEU A 55 3.54 -7.78 2.09
N SER A 56 2.74 -8.01 3.12
CA SER A 56 1.64 -7.12 3.48
C SER A 56 2.14 -5.71 3.81
N ALA A 57 3.22 -5.57 4.59
CA ALA A 57 3.84 -4.28 4.88
C ALA A 57 4.30 -3.55 3.60
N VAL A 58 4.94 -4.26 2.66
CA VAL A 58 5.35 -3.69 1.37
C VAL A 58 4.15 -3.26 0.54
N VAL A 59 3.10 -4.07 0.48
CA VAL A 59 1.86 -3.71 -0.22
C VAL A 59 1.21 -2.47 0.40
N PHE A 60 1.12 -2.39 1.74
CA PHE A 60 0.63 -1.21 2.44
C PHE A 60 1.48 0.03 2.15
N PHE A 61 2.80 -0.12 2.05
CA PHE A 61 3.69 0.99 1.72
C PHE A 61 3.52 1.46 0.27
N LEU A 62 3.39 0.53 -0.67
CA LEU A 62 3.16 0.84 -2.07
C LEU A 62 1.79 1.50 -2.30
N THR A 63 0.74 1.01 -1.65
CA THR A 63 -0.57 1.64 -1.72
C THR A 63 -0.54 3.03 -1.09
N ALA A 64 0.12 3.21 0.06
CA ALA A 64 0.31 4.52 0.66
C ALA A 64 1.02 5.47 -0.32
N ILE A 65 2.09 5.04 -0.98
CA ILE A 65 2.77 5.85 -1.99
C ILE A 65 1.82 6.20 -3.15
N VAL A 66 1.16 5.22 -3.75
CA VAL A 66 0.33 5.46 -4.95
C VAL A 66 -0.87 6.37 -4.64
N TYR A 67 -1.51 6.21 -3.50
CA TYR A 67 -2.70 7.00 -3.16
C TYR A 67 -2.38 8.34 -2.48
N TYR A 68 -1.40 8.38 -1.57
CA TYR A 68 -1.12 9.59 -0.78
C TYR A 68 -0.13 10.53 -1.47
N LEU A 69 0.94 9.97 -2.07
CA LEU A 69 2.02 10.76 -2.66
C LEU A 69 1.57 11.73 -3.76
N PRO A 70 0.68 11.38 -4.72
CA PRO A 70 0.25 12.36 -5.73
C PRO A 70 -0.48 13.56 -5.10
N SER A 71 -1.34 13.34 -4.10
CA SER A 71 -2.03 14.44 -3.40
C SER A 71 -1.05 15.36 -2.67
N ALA A 72 -0.02 14.80 -2.02
CA ALA A 72 1.03 15.56 -1.35
C ALA A 72 1.90 16.35 -2.35
N VAL A 73 2.18 15.78 -3.53
CA VAL A 73 2.93 16.45 -4.60
C VAL A 73 2.15 17.62 -5.19
N TYR A 74 0.84 17.49 -5.41
CA TYR A 74 0.03 18.62 -5.91
C TYR A 74 0.02 19.79 -4.93
N VAL A 75 -0.20 19.53 -3.64
CA VAL A 75 -0.21 20.58 -2.60
C VAL A 75 1.16 21.25 -2.45
N SER A 76 2.24 20.47 -2.51
CA SER A 76 3.60 21.03 -2.44
C SER A 76 3.97 21.85 -3.69
N MET A 77 3.58 21.39 -4.88
CA MET A 77 3.76 22.14 -6.12
C MET A 77 2.96 23.45 -6.15
N GLU A 78 1.72 23.46 -5.66
CA GLU A 78 0.93 24.69 -5.54
C GLU A 78 1.59 25.70 -4.59
N ARG A 79 2.13 25.23 -3.45
CA ARG A 79 2.87 26.08 -2.51
C ARG A 79 4.16 26.63 -3.12
N LEU A 80 4.91 25.80 -3.85
CA LEU A 80 6.12 26.25 -4.55
C LEU A 80 5.78 27.27 -5.64
N ALA A 81 4.76 27.00 -6.45
CA ALA A 81 4.26 27.94 -7.45
C ALA A 81 3.79 29.26 -6.82
N TYR A 82 3.17 29.20 -5.64
CA TYR A 82 2.78 30.37 -4.87
C TYR A 82 3.98 31.19 -4.40
N TYR A 83 5.00 30.57 -3.80
CA TYR A 83 6.22 31.27 -3.40
C TYR A 83 6.96 31.87 -4.60
N LEU A 84 6.89 31.22 -5.76
CA LEU A 84 7.55 31.69 -6.99
C LEU A 84 6.79 32.83 -7.67
N THR A 85 5.45 32.81 -7.66
CA THR A 85 4.61 33.74 -8.44
C THR A 85 4.01 34.86 -7.58
N GLY A 86 4.00 34.72 -6.25
CA GLY A 86 3.47 35.71 -5.30
C GLY A 86 1.94 35.93 -5.36
N SER A 87 1.22 35.27 -6.26
CA SER A 87 -0.22 35.46 -6.46
C SER A 87 -1.05 34.45 -5.66
N ARG A 88 -1.80 34.93 -4.66
CA ARG A 88 -2.79 34.12 -3.91
C ARG A 88 -3.98 33.77 -4.80
N LYS A 89 -4.05 32.54 -5.27
CA LYS A 89 -5.33 31.89 -5.56
C LYS A 89 -5.41 30.63 -4.71
N MET A 90 -5.68 30.83 -3.42
CA MET A 90 -5.75 29.77 -2.41
C MET A 90 -6.88 28.79 -2.73
N HIS A 91 -6.54 27.54 -3.05
CA HIS A 91 -7.49 26.45 -3.26
C HIS A 91 -8.02 25.86 -1.93
N VAL A 92 -8.45 26.70 -0.98
CA VAL A 92 -9.15 26.23 0.24
C VAL A 92 -10.50 25.56 -0.11
N ALA A 93 -10.96 25.75 -1.34
CA ALA A 93 -12.18 25.15 -1.89
C ALA A 93 -12.17 23.61 -1.88
N ALA A 94 -11.01 22.95 -2.00
CA ALA A 94 -10.95 21.48 -2.04
C ALA A 94 -11.15 20.85 -0.65
N ILE A 95 -10.55 21.43 0.39
CA ILE A 95 -10.72 20.98 1.77
C ILE A 95 -12.14 21.30 2.27
N HIS A 96 -12.67 22.47 1.90
CA HIS A 96 -14.04 22.86 2.24
C HIS A 96 -15.10 22.02 1.48
N GLY A 97 -14.81 21.59 0.24
CA GLY A 97 -15.67 20.71 -0.55
C GLY A 97 -15.72 19.27 -0.03
N ALA A 98 -14.57 18.72 0.40
CA ALA A 98 -14.51 17.39 1.01
C ALA A 98 -15.24 17.34 2.37
N ALA A 99 -15.12 18.39 3.19
CA ALA A 99 -15.88 18.52 4.44
C ALA A 99 -17.40 18.58 4.18
N LYS A 100 -17.86 19.38 3.21
CA LYS A 100 -19.29 19.48 2.83
C LYS A 100 -19.85 18.18 2.24
N ALA A 101 -19.04 17.44 1.47
CA ALA A 101 -19.46 16.15 0.90
C ALA A 101 -19.64 15.07 1.98
N MET A 102 -18.85 15.13 3.06
CA MET A 102 -18.97 14.22 4.20
C MET A 102 -20.19 14.55 5.07
N GLU A 103 -20.46 15.84 5.27
CA GLU A 103 -21.66 16.34 5.97
C GLU A 103 -22.96 15.95 5.24
N GLN A 104 -23.01 16.06 3.91
CA GLN A 104 -24.20 15.65 3.13
C GLN A 104 -24.48 14.15 3.18
N LYS A 105 -23.45 13.29 3.17
CA LYS A 105 -23.64 11.84 3.31
C LYS A 105 -24.10 11.45 4.73
N SER A 106 -23.62 12.16 5.75
CA SER A 106 -24.09 12.02 7.12
C SER A 106 -25.55 12.45 7.28
N LEU A 107 -25.92 13.61 6.74
CA LEU A 107 -27.28 14.15 6.81
C LEU A 107 -28.29 13.30 6.00
N ALA A 108 -27.88 12.74 4.85
CA ALA A 108 -28.71 11.82 4.08
C ALA A 108 -29.00 10.52 4.87
N GLY A 109 -27.99 9.98 5.57
CA GLY A 109 -28.18 8.81 6.44
C GLY A 109 -29.09 9.07 7.64
N VAL A 110 -29.03 10.28 8.21
CA VAL A 110 -29.92 10.69 9.31
C VAL A 110 -31.34 10.96 8.80
N ALA A 111 -31.51 11.55 7.63
CA ALA A 111 -32.83 11.76 7.01
C ALA A 111 -33.55 10.43 6.73
N THR A 112 -32.82 9.39 6.29
CA THR A 112 -33.38 8.05 6.09
C THR A 112 -33.76 7.33 7.39
N LEU A 113 -33.17 7.73 8.52
CA LEU A 113 -33.51 7.18 9.84
C LEU A 113 -34.71 7.92 10.47
N ILE A 114 -34.89 9.20 10.16
CA ILE A 114 -36.01 10.02 10.62
C ILE A 114 -37.28 9.76 9.80
N ASP A 115 -37.16 9.43 8.51
CA ASP A 115 -38.29 9.09 7.63
C ASP A 115 -38.79 7.65 7.86
N GLY A 116 -38.98 7.28 9.12
CA GLY A 116 -39.44 5.97 9.60
C GLY A 116 -40.80 5.57 9.01
N ARG A 117 -40.80 5.17 7.73
CA ARG A 117 -41.97 4.72 6.99
C ARG A 117 -41.57 3.68 5.93
N GLY A 118 -41.68 2.43 6.32
CA GLY A 118 -42.42 1.47 5.51
C GLY A 118 -41.63 0.61 4.51
N MET A 119 -41.02 -0.47 5.00
CA MET A 119 -41.21 -1.80 4.41
C MET A 119 -41.37 -2.76 5.59
N GLY A 120 -42.57 -3.01 6.14
CA GLY A 120 -43.82 -3.23 5.41
C GLY A 120 -43.82 -4.64 4.87
N LEU A 121 -43.90 -5.63 5.78
CA LEU A 121 -44.41 -6.97 5.52
C LEU A 121 -45.59 -6.87 4.55
N ASN A 122 -45.56 -7.53 3.39
CA ASN A 122 -46.77 -8.00 2.71
C ASN A 122 -46.42 -9.01 1.61
N ASN A 123 -47.01 -10.20 1.79
CA ASN A 123 -47.17 -11.28 0.84
C ASN A 123 -47.38 -10.81 -0.60
N ALA A 124 -46.49 -11.21 -1.51
CA ALA A 124 -46.77 -11.21 -2.94
C ALA A 124 -47.09 -12.65 -3.37
N SER A 125 -48.40 -12.87 -3.49
CA SER A 125 -49.09 -14.04 -3.99
C SER A 125 -48.57 -14.50 -5.35
N TRP A 126 -48.43 -15.80 -5.48
CA TRP A 126 -48.12 -16.56 -6.68
C TRP A 126 -49.29 -16.45 -7.67
N GLU A 127 -49.11 -15.79 -8.81
CA GLU A 127 -49.97 -16.02 -9.98
C GLU A 127 -49.13 -16.42 -11.18
N PHE A 128 -49.32 -17.69 -11.56
CA PHE A 128 -48.92 -18.30 -12.81
C PHE A 128 -49.84 -17.80 -13.94
N VAL A 129 -49.28 -17.46 -15.10
CA VAL A 129 -50.06 -17.35 -16.34
C VAL A 129 -49.31 -18.09 -17.45
N LEU A 130 -49.99 -19.14 -17.93
CA LEU A 130 -49.79 -19.83 -19.22
C LEU A 130 -50.17 -18.91 -20.38
#